data_AF-A0A7I7VTR5-F1
#
_entry.id   AF-A0A7I7VTR5-F1
#
_cell.length_a   1.000
_cell.length_b   1.000
_cell.length_c   1.000
_cell.angle_alpha   90.00
_cell.angle_beta   90.00
_cell.angle_gamma   90.00
#
_symmetry.space_group_name_H-M   'P 1'
#
loop_
_entity.id
_entity.type
_entity.pdbx_description
1 polymer ?
#
loop_
_entity_poly.entity_id
_entity_poly.type
_entity_poly.pdbx_seq_one_letter_code
_entity_poly.pdbx_strand_id
1 'polypeptide(L)' 'MLEAPDLGNEDAGMPKEQSPGNPTTRRYSSEEKAAAVRMVRALRAELGTTQGTVQRVARQLGYGVESVRMWVAPG' A
#
# COMPACT_ATOMS: atom_id res chain seq x y z
N MET A 1 0.45 -38.08 3.89
CA MET A 1 1.25 -36.84 3.70
C MET A 1 0.31 -35.81 3.12
N LEU A 2 0.33 -34.61 3.68
CA LEU A 2 -0.60 -33.51 3.42
C LEU A 2 -0.10 -32.70 2.22
N GLU A 3 -0.81 -32.70 1.10
CA GLU A 3 -0.56 -31.75 0.01
C GLU A 3 -1.72 -30.74 0.01
N ALA A 4 -1.40 -29.51 0.41
CA ALA A 4 -2.32 -28.40 0.47
C ALA A 4 -2.75 -27.98 -0.95
N PRO A 5 -4.00 -27.55 -1.17
CA PRO A 5 -4.38 -26.93 -2.42
C PRO A 5 -3.61 -25.62 -2.58
N ASP A 6 -2.82 -25.54 -3.64
CA ASP A 6 -2.19 -24.32 -4.14
C ASP A 6 -3.30 -23.32 -4.46
N LEU A 7 -3.47 -22.35 -3.57
CA LEU A 7 -4.43 -21.26 -3.75
C LEU A 7 -3.80 -20.31 -4.78
N GLY A 8 -4.10 -20.57 -6.06
CA GLY A 8 -3.83 -19.66 -7.16
C GLY A 8 -4.30 -18.26 -6.78
N ASN A 9 -3.35 -17.33 -6.67
CA ASN A 9 -3.66 -15.92 -6.48
C ASN A 9 -3.99 -15.32 -7.86
N GLU A 10 -5.19 -15.62 -8.34
CA GLU A 10 -5.77 -14.95 -9.49
C GLU A 10 -6.71 -13.85 -8.96
N ASP A 11 -6.19 -12.64 -8.77
CA ASP A 11 -7.04 -11.43 -8.83
C ASP A 11 -6.56 -10.55 -9.99
N ALA A 12 -7.42 -10.49 -11.01
CA ALA A 12 -7.24 -9.68 -12.19
C ALA A 12 -7.38 -8.19 -11.83
N GLY A 13 -6.34 -7.38 -12.10
CA GLY A 13 -6.31 -5.99 -11.62
C GLY A 13 -5.50 -4.96 -12.42
N MET A 14 -5.42 -5.07 -13.75
CA MET A 14 -4.98 -4.06 -14.74
C MET A 14 -3.48 -3.74 -14.90
N PRO A 15 -2.90 -3.89 -16.10
CA PRO A 15 -1.73 -3.14 -16.50
C PRO A 15 -2.19 -1.74 -16.94
N LYS A 16 -2.11 -0.74 -16.07
CA LYS A 16 -2.28 0.65 -16.49
C LYS A 16 -1.04 1.46 -16.18
N GLU A 17 -0.35 1.78 -17.27
CA GLU A 17 0.52 2.93 -17.44
C GLU A 17 1.86 2.84 -16.71
N GLN A 18 2.76 2.07 -17.34
CA GLN A 18 4.16 2.47 -17.40
C GLN A 18 4.22 3.83 -18.11
N SER A 19 4.15 4.93 -17.36
CA SER A 19 4.52 6.24 -17.90
C SER A 19 6.02 6.21 -18.25
N PRO A 20 6.42 6.42 -19.51
CA PRO A 20 7.82 6.44 -19.90
C PRO A 20 8.40 7.78 -19.43
N GLY A 21 9.13 7.78 -18.31
CA GLY A 21 9.61 9.06 -17.77
C GLY A 21 10.82 8.99 -16.87
N ASN A 22 10.89 8.09 -15.89
CA ASN A 22 12.06 8.02 -14.99
C ASN A 22 12.24 6.60 -14.41
N PRO A 23 13.42 5.96 -14.59
CA PRO A 23 13.68 4.60 -14.11
C PRO A 23 13.83 4.47 -12.58
N THR A 24 13.60 5.52 -11.80
CA THR A 24 13.86 5.53 -10.35
C THR A 24 12.61 5.63 -9.47
N THR A 25 11.41 5.84 -10.04
CA THR A 25 10.17 5.87 -9.25
C THR A 25 9.45 4.54 -9.42
N ARG A 26 9.58 3.67 -8.40
CA ARG A 26 8.72 2.50 -8.25
C ARG A 26 7.27 2.98 -8.31
N ARG A 27 6.56 2.63 -9.38
CA ARG A 27 5.14 2.96 -9.53
C ARG A 27 4.36 2.02 -8.63
N TYR A 28 3.86 2.56 -7.52
CA TYR A 28 2.97 1.83 -6.64
C TYR A 28 1.62 1.62 -7.32
N SER A 29 1.15 0.38 -7.28
CA SER A 29 -0.13 -0.04 -7.83
C SER A 29 -1.29 0.49 -6.99
N SER A 30 -2.48 0.56 -7.58
CA SER A 30 -3.70 0.95 -6.85
C SER A 30 -3.97 0.04 -5.65
N GLU A 31 -3.61 -1.24 -5.76
CA GLU A 31 -3.73 -2.21 -4.67
C GLU A 31 -2.73 -1.92 -3.53
N GLU A 32 -1.46 -1.63 -3.86
CA GLU A 32 -0.43 -1.23 -2.88
C GLU A 32 -0.88 0.02 -2.11
N LYS A 33 -1.44 1.00 -2.83
CA LYS A 33 -2.05 2.19 -2.23
C LYS A 33 -3.23 1.83 -1.31
N ALA A 34 -4.15 0.98 -1.77
CA ALA A 34 -5.32 0.57 -1.00
C ALA A 34 -4.93 -0.16 0.29
N ALA A 35 -3.94 -1.05 0.23
CA ALA A 35 -3.39 -1.75 1.39
C ALA A 35 -2.78 -0.77 2.41
N ALA A 36 -1.98 0.18 1.95
CA ALA A 36 -1.39 1.21 2.82
C ALA A 36 -2.45 2.10 3.48
N VAL A 37 -3.45 2.57 2.71
CA VAL A 37 -4.54 3.40 3.23
C VAL A 37 -5.39 2.63 4.24
N ARG A 38 -5.71 1.36 3.98
CA ARG A 38 -6.45 0.49 4.89
C ARG A 38 -5.71 0.33 6.22
N MET A 39 -4.40 0.06 6.17
CA MET A 39 -3.59 -0.11 7.37
C MET A 39 -3.47 1.18 8.18
N VAL A 40 -3.29 2.34 7.53
CA VAL A 40 -3.26 3.64 8.23
C VAL A 40 -4.59 3.91 8.92
N ARG A 41 -5.73 3.65 8.25
CA ARG A 41 -7.06 3.85 8.84
C ARG A 41 -7.30 2.93 10.03
N ALA A 42 -6.93 1.65 9.92
CA ALA A 42 -7.01 0.71 11.03
C ALA A 42 -6.18 1.19 12.23
N LEU A 43 -4.91 1.55 12.02
CA LEU A 43 -4.05 2.02 13.11
C LEU A 43 -4.51 3.35 13.73
N ARG A 44 -5.14 4.25 12.96
CA ARG A 44 -5.74 5.48 13.50
C ARG A 44 -6.94 5.18 14.38
N ALA A 45 -7.76 4.19 14.01
CA ALA A 45 -8.90 3.77 14.81
C ALA A 45 -8.45 3.07 16.11
N GLU A 46 -7.44 2.20 16.02
CA GLU A 46 -6.92 1.44 17.16
C GLU A 46 -6.18 2.33 18.18
N LEU A 47 -5.30 3.22 17.70
CA LEU A 47 -4.44 4.03 18.57
C LEU A 47 -5.06 5.38 18.95
N GLY A 48 -6.11 5.82 18.23
CA GLY A 48 -6.69 7.16 18.38
C GLY A 48 -5.77 8.31 17.93
N THR A 49 -4.55 8.02 17.48
CA THR A 49 -3.54 9.02 17.08
C THR A 49 -3.32 9.03 15.58
N THR A 50 -3.29 10.23 14.99
CA THR A 50 -2.98 10.44 13.56
C THR A 50 -1.50 10.67 13.31
N GLN A 51 -0.81 11.31 14.26
CA GLN A 51 0.63 11.60 14.20
C GLN A 51 1.43 10.29 14.28
N GLY A 52 2.44 10.14 13.42
CA GLY A 52 3.33 8.96 13.40
C GLY A 52 2.76 7.70 12.75
N THR A 53 1.44 7.56 12.61
CA THR A 53 0.80 6.37 11.99
C THR A 53 1.23 6.17 10.54
N VAL A 54 1.33 7.25 9.77
CA VAL A 54 1.79 7.21 8.37
C VAL A 54 3.24 6.72 8.27
N GLN A 55 4.11 7.22 9.14
CA GLN A 55 5.52 6.81 9.19
C GLN A 55 5.65 5.32 9.56
N ARG A 56 4.84 4.85 10.53
CA ARG A 56 4.83 3.46 10.96
C ARG A 56 4.43 2.52 9.82
N VAL A 57 3.35 2.84 9.10
CA VAL A 57 2.90 2.04 7.95
C VAL A 57 3.91 2.07 6.81
N ALA A 58 4.44 3.25 6.49
CA ALA A 58 5.48 3.39 5.48
C ALA A 58 6.70 2.50 5.79
N ARG A 59 7.17 2.49 7.06
CA ARG A 59 8.27 1.63 7.49
C ARG A 59 7.92 0.14 7.47
N GLN A 60 6.68 -0.23 7.78
CA GLN A 60 6.25 -1.63 7.72
C GLN A 60 6.14 -2.18 6.30
N LEU A 61 5.70 -1.34 5.35
CA LEU A 61 5.52 -1.74 3.95
C LEU A 61 6.74 -1.44 3.07
N GLY A 62 7.76 -0.76 3.60
CA GLY A 62 8.92 -0.32 2.83
C GLY A 62 8.61 0.80 1.82
N TYR A 63 7.60 1.62 2.11
CA TYR A 63 7.18 2.73 1.26
C TYR A 63 7.74 4.06 1.75
N GLY A 64 7.76 5.05 0.85
CA GLY A 64 8.05 6.44 1.22
C GLY A 64 6.96 7.03 2.10
N VAL A 65 7.35 7.71 3.18
CA VAL A 65 6.40 8.36 4.12
C VAL A 65 5.52 9.39 3.38
N GLU A 66 6.12 10.20 2.51
CA GLU A 66 5.40 11.15 1.66
C GLU A 66 4.40 10.47 0.71
N SER A 67 4.76 9.30 0.15
CA SER A 67 3.85 8.53 -0.72
C SER A 67 2.60 8.10 0.02
N VAL A 68 2.77 7.49 1.20
CA VAL A 68 1.64 7.06 2.05
C VAL A 68 0.83 8.27 2.52
N ARG A 69 1.50 9.38 2.86
CA ARG A 69 0.84 10.63 3.27
C ARG A 69 -0.08 11.18 2.19
N MET A 70 0.40 11.26 0.95
CA MET A 70 -0.39 11.72 -0.20
C MET A 70 -1.60 10.82 -0.47
N TRP A 71 -1.50 9.51 -0.19
CA TRP A 71 -2.62 8.59 -0.40
C TRP A 71 -3.70 8.67 0.67
N VAL A 72 -3.35 9.06 1.90
CA VAL A 72 -4.30 9.16 3.02
C VAL A 72 -4.89 10.55 3.20
N ALA A 73 -4.32 11.58 2.55
CA ALA A 73 -4.90 12.90 2.51
C ALA A 73 -6.27 12.81 1.79
N PRO A 74 -7.37 13.24 2.41
CA PRO A 74 -8.60 13.46 1.67
C PRO A 74 -8.32 14.55 0.63
N GLY A 75 -8.64 14.25 -0.64
CA GLY A 75 -8.65 15.24 -1.71
C GLY A 75 -9.76 16.26 -1.50
#